data_AF-A0AA96G8F2-F1
#
_entry.id   AF-A0AA96G8F2-F1
#
_cell.length_a   1.000
_cell.length_b   1.000
_cell.length_c   1.000
_cell.angle_alpha   90.00
_cell.angle_beta   90.00
_cell.angle_gamma   90.00
#
_symmetry.space_group_name_H-M   'P 1'
#
loop_
_entity.id
_entity.type
_entity.pdbx_description
1 polymer ?
#
loop_
_entity_poly.entity_id
_entity_poly.type
_entity_poly.pdbx_seq_one_letter_code
_entity_poly.pdbx_strand_id
1 'polypeptide(L)'
;MLVDRMIEADVPGDEEISEEGLDEKRLIKAEMEELAKYVEVITQTIREMESPVTSTSDQLPQATSHLNDLAKMTEDGTHKVLSLTEELERNREVIQHHLEQLRANVAGRAVKEIDAILTLVKADEGRLLNIHVALSFQDLVAQRVAKLVTILNEIQHKLLKLVVIFGIQQKKGGAGSSREGRGYEMLRQLESSKTTALQQDLVDSIMSEYGMS
;
A
#
# COMPACT_ATOMS: atom_id res chain seq x y z
N MET A 1 -2.10 15.74 -96.15
CA MET A 1 -3.32 16.58 -96.18
C MET A 1 -4.20 16.15 -95.02
N LEU A 2 -4.48 17.09 -94.12
CA LEU A 2 -5.38 16.94 -92.99
C LEU A 2 -6.82 16.80 -93.49
N VAL A 3 -7.60 15.88 -92.90
CA VAL A 3 -9.05 16.09 -92.74
C VAL A 3 -9.50 15.43 -91.43
N ASP A 4 -10.13 16.26 -90.61
CA ASP A 4 -10.81 15.99 -89.34
C ASP A 4 -11.63 14.69 -89.29
N ARG A 5 -11.49 13.96 -88.18
CA ARG A 5 -12.60 13.26 -87.52
C ARG A 5 -12.46 13.34 -86.01
N MET A 6 -13.30 14.20 -85.44
CA MET A 6 -13.98 14.12 -84.14
C MET A 6 -13.25 13.36 -83.03
N ILE A 7 -12.70 14.13 -82.10
CA ILE A 7 -12.36 13.68 -80.75
C ILE A 7 -13.69 13.37 -80.05
N GLU A 8 -14.07 12.10 -80.00
CA GLU A 8 -14.97 11.60 -78.96
C GLU A 8 -14.26 11.84 -77.63
N ALA A 9 -14.77 12.77 -76.85
CA ALA A 9 -14.43 12.89 -75.44
C ALA A 9 -14.99 11.64 -74.77
N ASP A 10 -14.14 10.62 -74.64
CA ASP A 10 -14.32 9.56 -73.66
C ASP A 10 -14.28 10.26 -72.30
N VAL A 11 -15.46 10.61 -71.79
CA VAL A 11 -15.62 10.98 -70.39
C VAL A 11 -15.27 9.72 -69.63
N PRO A 12 -14.15 9.67 -68.88
CA PRO A 12 -13.88 8.50 -68.07
C PRO A 12 -15.06 8.39 -67.11
N GLY A 13 -15.81 7.31 -67.30
CA GLY A 13 -16.96 6.98 -66.49
C GLY A 13 -16.58 7.10 -65.03
N ASP A 14 -17.55 7.54 -64.24
CA ASP A 14 -17.61 7.29 -62.81
C ASP A 14 -16.96 5.92 -62.56
N GLU A 15 -15.83 5.90 -61.84
CA GLU A 15 -15.29 4.66 -61.30
C GLU A 15 -16.46 4.00 -60.58
N GLU A 16 -17.04 2.94 -61.18
CA GLU A 16 -17.99 2.07 -60.52
C GLU A 16 -17.28 1.58 -59.26
N ILE A 17 -17.55 2.25 -58.15
CA ILE A 17 -17.22 1.75 -56.82
C ILE A 17 -18.03 0.46 -56.75
N SER A 18 -17.36 -0.68 -56.94
CA SER A 18 -18.00 -2.00 -56.88
C SER A 18 -18.85 -2.07 -55.61
N GLU A 19 -20.07 -2.61 -55.71
CA GLU A 19 -20.98 -2.75 -54.54
C GLU A 19 -20.27 -3.44 -53.36
N GLU A 20 -19.35 -4.36 -53.63
CA GLU A 20 -18.48 -5.01 -52.63
C GLU A 20 -17.60 -4.01 -51.85
N GLY A 21 -17.02 -3.00 -52.49
CA GLY A 21 -16.18 -1.99 -51.83
C GLY A 21 -16.96 -0.95 -51.01
N LEU A 22 -18.27 -0.79 -51.29
CA LEU A 22 -19.17 0.04 -50.49
C LEU A 22 -19.63 -0.68 -49.22
N ASP A 23 -19.86 -1.99 -49.29
CA ASP A 23 -20.19 -2.83 -48.14
C ASP A 23 -18.99 -3.03 -47.21
N GLU A 24 -17.79 -3.19 -47.76
CA GLU A 24 -16.54 -3.27 -46.98
C GLU A 24 -16.26 -1.96 -46.21
N LYS A 25 -16.49 -0.79 -46.84
CA LYS A 25 -16.42 0.53 -46.17
C LYS A 25 -17.48 0.70 -45.07
N ARG A 26 -18.68 0.15 -45.26
CA ARG A 26 -19.76 0.17 -44.25
C ARG A 26 -19.43 -0.72 -43.06
N LEU A 27 -18.86 -1.90 -43.30
CA LEU A 27 -18.38 -2.82 -42.27
C LEU A 27 -17.27 -2.19 -41.43
N ILE A 28 -16.25 -1.61 -42.08
CA ILE A 28 -15.15 -0.90 -41.38
C ILE A 28 -15.70 0.27 -40.55
N LYS A 29 -16.67 1.01 -41.10
CA LYS A 29 -17.29 2.12 -40.37
C LYS A 29 -18.07 1.66 -39.14
N ALA A 30 -18.79 0.53 -39.25
CA ALA A 30 -19.51 -0.06 -38.13
C ALA A 30 -18.54 -0.59 -37.05
N GLU A 31 -17.45 -1.24 -37.43
CA GLU A 31 -16.40 -1.68 -36.51
C GLU A 31 -15.71 -0.49 -35.82
N MET A 32 -15.46 0.61 -36.53
CA MET A 32 -14.91 1.84 -35.94
C MET A 32 -15.88 2.50 -34.96
N GLU A 33 -17.18 2.45 -35.23
CA GLU A 33 -18.23 2.99 -34.36
C GLU A 33 -18.41 2.14 -33.09
N GLU A 34 -18.26 0.82 -33.21
CA GLU A 34 -18.22 -0.09 -32.06
C GLU A 34 -16.95 0.13 -31.23
N LEU A 35 -15.79 0.28 -31.86
CA LEU A 35 -14.53 0.59 -31.18
C LEU A 35 -14.61 1.94 -30.44
N ALA A 36 -15.23 2.95 -31.06
CA ALA A 36 -15.45 4.26 -30.44
C ALA A 36 -16.34 4.16 -29.19
N LYS A 37 -17.42 3.37 -29.24
CA LYS A 37 -18.25 3.06 -28.07
C LYS A 37 -17.48 2.35 -26.97
N TYR A 38 -16.66 1.35 -27.31
CA TYR A 38 -15.82 0.67 -26.32
C TYR A 38 -14.83 1.62 -25.67
N VAL A 39 -14.17 2.47 -26.46
CA VAL A 39 -13.27 3.51 -25.94
C VAL A 39 -14.03 4.45 -25.01
N GLU A 40 -15.23 4.89 -25.37
CA GLU A 40 -16.04 5.78 -24.53
C GLU A 40 -16.45 5.14 -23.20
N VAL A 41 -16.91 3.88 -23.22
CA VAL A 41 -17.25 3.12 -22.01
C VAL A 41 -16.01 2.92 -21.12
N ILE A 42 -14.85 2.58 -21.71
CA ILE A 42 -13.58 2.46 -20.98
C ILE A 42 -13.21 3.81 -20.34
N THR A 43 -13.34 4.91 -21.09
CA THR A 43 -13.01 6.25 -20.61
C THR A 43 -13.90 6.66 -19.45
N GLN A 44 -15.20 6.35 -19.51
CA GLN A 44 -16.16 6.61 -18.44
C GLN A 44 -15.87 5.76 -17.19
N THR A 45 -15.62 4.47 -17.37
CA THR A 45 -15.26 3.55 -16.27
C THR A 45 -13.97 3.99 -15.58
N ILE A 46 -12.98 4.47 -16.35
CA ILE A 46 -11.72 5.02 -15.82
C ILE A 46 -11.98 6.26 -14.95
N ARG A 47 -12.85 7.18 -15.39
CA ARG A 47 -13.22 8.38 -14.60
C ARG A 47 -13.93 8.02 -13.30
N GLU A 48 -14.80 7.01 -13.32
CA GLU A 48 -15.50 6.54 -12.12
C GLU A 48 -14.54 5.91 -11.10
N MET A 49 -13.43 5.31 -11.56
CA MET A 49 -12.38 4.76 -10.70
C MET A 49 -11.40 5.81 -10.16
N GLU A 50 -11.40 7.03 -10.69
CA GLU A 50 -10.42 8.08 -10.36
C GLU A 50 -10.58 8.61 -8.92
N SER A 51 -11.82 8.86 -8.50
CA SER A 51 -12.13 9.37 -7.14
C SER A 51 -11.81 8.36 -6.01
N PRO A 52 -12.16 7.07 -6.12
CA PRO A 52 -11.73 6.06 -5.14
C PRO A 52 -10.21 5.91 -5.04
N VAL A 53 -9.50 6.04 -6.17
CA VAL A 53 -8.04 5.92 -6.25
C VAL A 53 -7.35 7.07 -5.51
N THR A 54 -7.80 8.31 -5.72
CA THR A 54 -7.22 9.48 -5.03
C THR A 54 -7.49 9.43 -3.53
N SER A 55 -8.74 9.16 -3.13
CA SER A 55 -9.11 9.03 -1.71
C SER A 55 -8.33 7.92 -0.99
N THR A 56 -8.14 6.77 -1.63
CA THR A 56 -7.34 5.68 -1.05
C THR A 56 -5.85 6.06 -0.98
N SER A 57 -5.34 6.76 -1.99
CA SER A 57 -3.95 7.25 -2.01
C SER A 57 -3.63 8.16 -0.82
N ASP A 58 -4.59 8.96 -0.35
CA ASP A 58 -4.41 9.86 0.81
C ASP A 58 -4.44 9.12 2.16
N GLN A 59 -5.18 8.01 2.26
CA GLN A 59 -5.34 7.26 3.51
C GLN A 59 -4.21 6.25 3.77
N LEU A 60 -3.57 5.74 2.71
CA LEU A 60 -2.50 4.73 2.82
C LEU A 60 -1.27 5.22 3.62
N PRO A 61 -0.74 6.45 3.44
CA PRO A 61 0.36 6.97 4.25
C PRO A 61 0.02 6.98 5.75
N GLN A 62 -1.20 7.40 6.09
CA GLN A 62 -1.66 7.42 7.48
C GLN A 62 -1.75 6.02 8.06
N ALA A 63 -2.30 5.06 7.30
CA ALA A 63 -2.36 3.65 7.71
C ALA A 63 -0.95 3.06 7.93
N THR A 64 0.01 3.35 7.04
CA THR A 64 1.41 2.95 7.20
C THR A 64 2.04 3.56 8.46
N SER A 65 1.82 4.86 8.70
CA SER A 65 2.30 5.52 9.93
C SER A 65 1.72 4.87 11.18
N HIS A 66 0.39 4.67 11.22
CA HIS A 66 -0.28 4.05 12.36
C HIS A 66 0.21 2.62 12.62
N LEU A 67 0.51 1.85 11.58
CA LEU A 67 1.08 0.52 11.74
C LEU A 67 2.51 0.57 12.29
N ASN A 68 3.35 1.49 11.83
CA ASN A 68 4.69 1.69 12.40
C ASN A 68 4.63 2.13 13.87
N ASP A 69 3.74 3.06 14.19
CA ASP A 69 3.52 3.50 15.57
C ASP A 69 3.04 2.34 16.45
N LEU A 70 2.11 1.52 15.93
CA LEU A 70 1.62 0.33 16.64
C LEU A 70 2.74 -0.68 16.91
N ALA A 71 3.62 -0.93 15.92
CA ALA A 71 4.77 -1.81 16.09
C ALA A 71 5.68 -1.29 17.21
N LYS A 72 6.00 0.00 17.16
CA LYS A 72 6.86 0.66 18.16
C LYS A 72 6.25 0.65 19.56
N MET A 73 4.98 1.02 19.70
CA MET A 73 4.28 0.99 20.98
C MET A 73 4.21 -0.42 21.57
N THR A 74 4.06 -1.44 20.71
CA THR A 74 4.05 -2.85 21.13
C THR A 74 5.43 -3.28 21.63
N GLU A 75 6.51 -2.81 20.99
CA GLU A 75 7.89 -3.04 21.42
C GLU A 75 8.22 -2.35 22.74
N ASP A 76 7.93 -1.06 22.85
CA ASP A 76 8.14 -0.29 24.06
C ASP A 76 7.36 -0.88 25.24
N GLY A 77 6.09 -1.24 25.01
CA GLY A 77 5.24 -1.88 26.00
C GLY A 77 5.80 -3.22 26.48
N THR A 78 6.28 -4.06 25.56
CA THR A 78 6.87 -5.36 25.92
C THR A 78 8.18 -5.20 26.66
N HIS A 79 9.05 -4.28 26.24
CA HIS A 79 10.28 -3.98 26.95
C HIS A 79 10.01 -3.50 28.39
N LYS A 80 8.95 -2.70 28.58
CA LYS A 80 8.51 -2.27 29.90
C LYS A 80 8.02 -3.43 30.76
N VAL A 81 7.23 -4.35 30.19
CA VAL A 81 6.77 -5.56 30.91
C VAL A 81 7.96 -6.43 31.31
N LEU A 82 8.92 -6.66 30.41
CA LEU A 82 10.14 -7.43 30.70
C LEU A 82 10.96 -6.80 31.83
N SER A 83 11.12 -5.48 31.81
CA SER A 83 11.82 -4.76 32.89
C SER A 83 11.12 -4.93 34.25
N LEU A 84 9.78 -4.89 34.26
CA LEU A 84 9.00 -5.10 35.48
C LEU A 84 9.06 -6.55 35.96
N THR A 85 9.08 -7.54 35.05
CA THR A 85 9.22 -8.95 35.44
C THR A 85 10.60 -9.26 36.01
N GLU A 86 11.66 -8.65 35.48
CA GLU A 86 13.01 -8.75 36.04
C GLU A 86 13.10 -8.13 37.44
N GLU A 87 12.46 -6.98 37.66
CA GLU A 87 12.39 -6.37 38.99
C GLU A 87 11.60 -7.25 39.97
N LEU A 88 10.49 -7.84 39.51
CA LEU A 88 9.68 -8.76 40.29
C LEU A 88 10.45 -10.04 40.64
N GLU A 89 11.27 -10.55 39.72
CA GLU A 89 12.17 -11.68 39.96
C GLU A 89 13.22 -11.37 41.03
N ARG A 90 13.90 -10.22 40.95
CA ARG A 90 14.83 -9.79 42.00
C ARG A 90 14.16 -9.68 43.36
N ASN A 91 12.96 -9.09 43.41
CA ASN A 91 12.20 -8.98 44.66
C ASN A 91 11.79 -10.36 45.20
N ARG A 92 11.36 -11.27 44.31
CA ARG A 92 11.03 -12.67 44.66
C ARG A 92 12.21 -13.38 45.30
N GLU A 93 13.41 -13.26 44.73
CA GLU A 93 14.64 -13.87 45.26
C GLU A 93 14.97 -13.34 46.67
N VAL A 94 14.89 -12.03 46.87
CA VAL A 94 15.11 -11.39 48.18
C VAL A 94 14.06 -11.84 49.20
N ILE A 95 12.78 -11.89 48.82
CA ILE A 95 11.69 -12.37 49.68
C ILE A 95 11.91 -13.83 50.05
N GLN A 96 12.27 -14.68 49.07
CA GLN A 96 12.55 -16.09 49.31
C GLN A 96 13.69 -16.26 50.32
N HIS A 97 14.79 -15.52 50.14
CA HIS A 97 15.93 -15.56 51.05
C HIS A 97 15.55 -15.17 52.48
N HIS A 98 14.80 -14.08 52.66
CA HIS A 98 14.33 -13.65 53.98
C HIS A 98 13.36 -14.64 54.62
N LEU A 99 12.47 -15.25 53.83
CA LEU A 99 11.56 -16.29 54.33
C LEU A 99 12.32 -17.55 54.77
N GLU A 100 13.34 -17.98 54.02
CA GLU A 100 14.20 -19.10 54.40
C GLU A 100 14.97 -18.82 55.70
N GLN A 101 15.49 -17.60 55.86
CA GLN A 101 16.12 -17.16 57.11
C GLN A 101 15.12 -17.12 58.28
N LEU A 102 13.92 -16.59 58.07
CA LEU A 102 12.89 -16.53 59.10
C LEU A 102 12.45 -17.93 59.52
N ARG A 103 12.24 -18.82 58.54
CA ARG A 103 11.89 -20.23 58.76
C ARG A 103 12.87 -20.92 59.70
N ALA A 104 14.17 -20.67 59.55
CA ALA A 104 15.21 -21.25 60.39
C ALA A 104 15.19 -20.78 61.85
N ASN A 105 14.57 -19.62 62.11
CA ASN A 105 14.55 -18.96 63.42
C ASN A 105 13.20 -19.04 64.14
N VAL A 106 12.19 -19.68 63.54
CA VAL A 106 10.85 -19.80 64.12
C VAL A 106 10.45 -21.27 64.33
N ALA A 107 9.54 -21.51 65.27
CA ALA A 107 9.02 -22.84 65.56
C ALA A 107 7.49 -22.84 65.70
N GLY A 108 6.88 -24.02 65.64
CA GLY A 108 5.44 -24.19 65.83
C GLY A 108 4.62 -23.80 64.59
N ARG A 109 3.47 -23.16 64.79
CA ARG A 109 2.49 -22.91 63.72
C ARG A 109 3.02 -21.99 62.60
N ALA A 110 3.90 -21.04 62.95
CA ALA A 110 4.52 -20.10 62.02
C ALA A 110 5.34 -20.79 60.90
N VAL A 111 5.94 -21.95 61.18
CA VAL A 111 6.71 -22.71 60.17
C VAL A 111 5.82 -23.18 59.02
N LYS A 112 4.60 -23.64 59.32
CA LYS A 112 3.65 -24.10 58.29
C LYS A 112 3.19 -22.95 57.39
N GLU A 113 2.98 -21.77 57.97
CA GLU A 113 2.59 -20.58 57.23
C GLU A 113 3.74 -20.10 56.32
N ILE A 114 4.98 -20.09 56.82
CA ILE A 114 6.16 -19.74 56.00
C ILE A 114 6.39 -20.74 54.87
N ASP A 115 6.25 -22.06 55.12
CA ASP A 115 6.38 -23.09 54.08
C ASP A 115 5.31 -22.94 52.98
N ALA A 116 4.08 -22.54 53.37
CA ALA A 116 3.03 -22.24 52.40
C ALA A 116 3.39 -21.02 51.54
N ILE A 117 3.90 -19.94 52.14
CA ILE A 117 4.34 -18.74 51.40
C ILE A 117 5.53 -19.07 50.49
N LEU A 118 6.52 -19.82 50.95
CA LEU A 118 7.66 -20.25 50.13
C LEU A 118 7.21 -21.06 48.91
N THR A 119 6.16 -21.89 49.05
CA THR A 119 5.59 -22.62 47.93
C THR A 119 4.96 -21.69 46.89
N LEU A 120 4.26 -20.64 47.34
CA LEU A 120 3.69 -19.63 46.44
C LEU A 120 4.77 -18.82 45.71
N VAL A 121 5.79 -18.38 46.43
CA VAL A 121 6.94 -17.62 45.88
C VAL A 121 7.69 -18.45 44.83
N LYS A 122 7.90 -19.76 45.08
CA LYS A 122 8.49 -20.67 44.08
C LYS A 122 7.59 -20.87 42.86
N ALA A 123 6.26 -20.91 43.05
CA ALA A 123 5.34 -21.01 41.92
C ALA A 123 5.38 -19.76 41.03
N ASP A 124 5.70 -18.58 41.58
CA ASP A 124 5.84 -17.35 40.79
C ASP A 124 7.04 -17.38 39.84
N GLU A 125 8.11 -18.14 40.14
CA GLU A 125 9.22 -18.36 39.21
C GLU A 125 8.74 -18.95 37.87
N GLY A 126 7.94 -20.01 37.93
CA GLY A 126 7.35 -20.59 36.73
C GLY A 126 6.42 -19.63 35.99
N ARG A 127 5.69 -18.77 36.70
CA ARG A 127 4.81 -17.77 36.09
C ARG A 127 5.60 -16.69 35.35
N LEU A 128 6.69 -16.18 35.94
CA LEU A 128 7.55 -15.18 35.29
C LEU A 128 8.23 -15.75 34.03
N LEU A 129 8.70 -17.00 34.10
CA LEU A 129 9.27 -17.68 32.92
C LEU A 129 8.21 -17.82 31.81
N ASN A 130 6.99 -18.22 32.16
CA ASN A 130 5.88 -18.29 31.19
C ASN A 130 5.55 -16.92 30.58
N ILE A 131 5.65 -15.82 31.32
CA ILE A 131 5.47 -14.47 30.78
C ILE A 131 6.59 -14.16 29.76
N HIS A 132 7.85 -14.46 30.07
CA HIS A 132 8.96 -14.29 29.12
C HIS A 132 8.72 -15.05 27.81
N VAL A 133 8.27 -16.31 27.88
CA VAL A 133 7.95 -17.13 26.71
C VAL A 133 6.74 -16.55 25.95
N ALA A 134 5.71 -16.09 26.64
CA ALA A 134 4.55 -15.50 25.98
C ALA A 134 4.90 -14.21 25.20
N LEU A 135 5.79 -13.39 25.76
CA LEU A 135 6.24 -12.14 25.12
C LEU A 135 7.15 -12.38 23.91
N SER A 136 7.76 -13.56 23.77
CA SER A 136 8.58 -13.87 22.58
C SER A 136 7.78 -13.91 21.28
N PHE A 137 6.44 -14.00 21.34
CA PHE A 137 5.56 -13.90 20.16
C PHE A 137 5.55 -12.50 19.55
N GLN A 138 5.97 -11.47 20.29
CA GLN A 138 5.95 -10.09 19.85
C GLN A 138 6.82 -9.84 18.60
N ASP A 139 7.93 -10.57 18.44
CA ASP A 139 8.76 -10.50 17.23
C ASP A 139 7.97 -10.89 15.97
N LEU A 140 7.12 -11.92 16.08
CA LEU A 140 6.25 -12.32 14.98
C LEU A 140 5.19 -11.25 14.67
N VAL A 141 4.68 -10.56 15.69
CA VAL A 141 3.75 -9.43 15.51
C VAL A 141 4.46 -8.29 14.79
N ALA A 142 5.65 -7.89 15.23
CA ALA A 142 6.45 -6.84 14.60
C ALA A 142 6.76 -7.18 13.14
N GLN A 143 7.17 -8.42 12.86
CA GLN A 143 7.42 -8.87 11.49
C GLN A 143 6.16 -8.81 10.62
N ARG A 144 4.99 -9.20 11.16
CA ARG A 144 3.73 -9.17 10.42
C ARG A 144 3.28 -7.74 10.12
N VAL A 145 3.46 -6.82 11.07
CA VAL A 145 3.21 -5.39 10.86
C VAL A 145 4.15 -4.81 9.80
N ALA A 146 5.45 -5.15 9.85
CA ALA A 146 6.41 -4.73 8.83
C ALA A 146 6.01 -5.20 7.42
N LYS A 147 5.54 -6.45 7.29
CA LYS A 147 5.00 -6.98 6.01
C LYS A 147 3.77 -6.20 5.53
N LEU A 148 2.85 -5.87 6.44
CA LEU A 148 1.67 -5.06 6.10
C LEU A 148 2.08 -3.66 5.61
N VAL A 149 3.04 -3.03 6.27
CA VAL A 149 3.61 -1.73 5.84
C VAL A 149 4.22 -1.84 4.44
N THR A 150 4.98 -2.90 4.14
CA THR A 150 5.52 -3.13 2.79
C THR A 150 4.40 -3.24 1.74
N ILE A 151 3.34 -4.01 2.02
CA ILE A 151 2.20 -4.17 1.11
C ILE A 151 1.50 -2.84 0.87
N LEU A 152 1.25 -2.05 1.91
CA LEU A 152 0.61 -0.74 1.77
C LEU A 152 1.46 0.22 0.94
N ASN A 153 2.78 0.23 1.13
CA ASN A 153 3.70 1.03 0.31
C ASN A 153 3.66 0.62 -1.16
N GLU A 154 3.58 -0.69 -1.46
CA GLU A 154 3.42 -1.16 -2.84
C GLU A 154 2.08 -0.73 -3.47
N ILE A 155 0.99 -0.77 -2.70
CA ILE A 155 -0.32 -0.32 -3.16
C ILE A 155 -0.28 1.19 -3.42
N GLN A 156 0.26 1.99 -2.49
CA GLN A 156 0.43 3.43 -2.64
C GLN A 156 1.24 3.75 -3.92
N HIS A 157 2.32 3.01 -4.15
CA HIS A 157 3.14 3.18 -5.34
C HIS A 157 2.38 2.93 -6.65
N LYS A 158 1.55 1.89 -6.68
CA LYS A 158 0.70 1.56 -7.85
C LYS A 158 -0.39 2.61 -8.06
N LEU A 159 -1.04 3.08 -7.00
CA LEU A 159 -2.07 4.12 -7.09
C LEU A 159 -1.48 5.45 -7.56
N LEU A 160 -0.32 5.87 -7.04
CA LEU A 160 0.35 7.08 -7.50
C LEU A 160 0.74 7.02 -8.97
N LYS A 161 1.26 5.89 -9.44
CA LYS A 161 1.52 5.69 -10.88
C LYS A 161 0.25 5.88 -11.71
N LEU A 162 -0.87 5.32 -11.23
CA LEU A 162 -2.16 5.41 -11.89
C LEU A 162 -2.66 6.87 -11.96
N VAL A 163 -2.54 7.62 -10.85
CA VAL A 163 -2.85 9.06 -10.77
C VAL A 163 -2.00 9.87 -11.74
N VAL A 164 -0.69 9.63 -11.81
CA VAL A 164 0.18 10.36 -12.75
C VAL A 164 -0.15 10.02 -14.20
N ILE A 165 -0.39 8.74 -14.53
CA ILE A 165 -0.76 8.33 -15.89
C ILE A 165 -2.09 8.98 -16.32
N PHE A 166 -3.11 8.96 -15.46
CA PHE A 166 -4.39 9.60 -15.75
C PHE A 166 -4.28 11.13 -15.85
N GLY A 167 -3.53 11.75 -14.94
CA GLY A 167 -3.24 13.18 -14.98
C GLY A 167 -2.54 13.64 -16.26
N ILE A 168 -1.66 12.81 -16.84
CA ILE A 168 -1.03 13.05 -18.14
C ILE A 168 -2.05 12.92 -19.29
N GLN A 169 -2.93 11.90 -19.25
CA GLN A 169 -3.91 11.67 -20.33
C GLN A 169 -5.01 12.74 -20.38
N GLN A 170 -5.46 13.25 -19.24
CA GLN A 170 -6.49 14.29 -19.19
C GLN A 170 -6.00 15.62 -19.79
N LYS A 171 -4.71 15.95 -19.59
CA LYS A 171 -4.10 17.19 -20.10
C LYS A 171 -3.73 17.13 -21.58
N LYS A 172 -3.66 15.96 -22.22
CA LYS A 172 -3.44 15.83 -23.68
C LYS A 172 -4.56 16.45 -24.53
N GLY A 173 -5.75 16.67 -23.96
CA GLY A 173 -6.86 17.36 -24.62
C GLY A 173 -6.77 18.90 -24.64
N GLY A 174 -5.82 19.52 -23.92
CA GLY A 174 -5.66 20.96 -23.80
C GLY A 174 -4.20 21.40 -23.98
N ALA A 175 -3.95 22.28 -24.95
CA ALA A 175 -2.63 22.73 -25.39
C ALA A 175 -1.61 23.02 -24.24
N GLY A 176 -0.44 22.38 -24.28
CA GLY A 176 0.73 22.78 -23.48
C GLY A 176 1.86 21.73 -23.36
N SER A 177 2.88 21.83 -24.22
CA SER A 177 4.04 20.92 -24.34
C SER A 177 5.06 20.95 -23.18
N SER A 178 4.97 21.89 -22.23
CA SER A 178 5.96 22.03 -21.15
C SER A 178 5.66 21.21 -19.88
N ARG A 179 4.44 20.68 -19.74
CA ARG A 179 3.99 19.93 -18.54
C ARG A 179 4.04 18.41 -18.71
N GLU A 180 4.07 17.91 -19.94
CA GLU A 180 4.25 16.49 -20.24
C GLU A 180 5.57 15.95 -19.66
N GLY A 181 6.68 16.68 -19.83
CA GLY A 181 7.99 16.28 -19.30
C GLY A 181 8.01 16.09 -17.78
N ARG A 182 7.25 16.92 -17.05
CA ARG A 182 7.19 16.88 -15.57
C ARG A 182 6.49 15.62 -15.05
N GLY A 183 5.40 15.20 -15.71
CA GLY A 183 4.71 13.94 -15.37
C GLY A 183 5.57 12.71 -15.64
N TYR A 184 6.30 12.68 -16.76
CA TYR A 184 7.25 11.60 -17.04
C TYR A 184 8.46 11.60 -16.09
N GLU A 185 8.93 12.77 -15.65
CA GLU A 185 9.94 12.89 -14.60
C GLU A 185 9.45 12.35 -13.25
N MET A 186 8.23 12.67 -12.84
CA MET A 186 7.62 12.14 -11.61
C MET A 186 7.41 10.62 -11.67
N LEU A 187 7.01 10.08 -12.84
CA LEU A 187 6.95 8.64 -13.06
C LEU A 187 8.34 8.00 -12.91
N ARG A 188 9.38 8.61 -13.48
CA ARG A 188 10.75 8.11 -13.37
C ARG A 188 11.26 8.16 -11.92
N GLN A 189 10.92 9.21 -11.18
CA GLN A 189 11.24 9.32 -9.74
C GLN A 189 10.50 8.27 -8.92
N LEU A 190 9.21 8.06 -9.18
CA LEU A 190 8.45 6.93 -8.62
C LEU A 190 9.19 5.62 -8.92
N GLU A 191 9.51 5.32 -10.18
CA GLU A 191 10.19 4.07 -10.52
C GLU A 191 11.54 3.89 -9.84
N SER A 192 12.30 4.97 -9.65
CA SER A 192 13.55 4.94 -8.87
C SER A 192 13.32 4.70 -7.37
N SER A 193 12.19 5.17 -6.83
CA SER A 193 11.81 5.01 -5.43
C SER A 193 11.18 3.65 -5.11
N LYS A 194 11.02 2.75 -6.09
CA LYS A 194 10.39 1.43 -5.86
C LYS A 194 11.16 0.54 -4.88
N THR A 195 12.47 0.76 -4.74
CA THR A 195 13.38 0.02 -3.84
C THR A 195 13.78 0.81 -2.59
N THR A 196 13.35 2.06 -2.46
CA THR A 196 13.71 2.96 -1.36
C THR A 196 12.44 3.43 -0.66
N ALA A 197 12.52 3.89 0.59
CA ALA A 197 11.36 4.51 1.24
C ALA A 197 10.77 5.62 0.34
N LEU A 198 9.47 5.52 0.06
CA LEU A 198 8.75 6.49 -0.76
C LEU A 198 8.80 7.86 -0.07
N GLN A 199 9.32 8.87 -0.75
CA GLN A 199 9.42 10.22 -0.16
C GLN A 199 8.05 10.89 -0.15
N GLN A 200 7.56 11.26 1.03
CA GLN A 200 6.26 11.91 1.18
C GLN A 200 6.18 13.22 0.36
N ASP A 201 7.27 13.98 0.27
CA ASP A 201 7.32 15.20 -0.55
C ASP A 201 6.98 14.93 -2.04
N LEU A 202 7.39 13.77 -2.57
CA LEU A 202 7.06 13.35 -3.94
C LEU A 202 5.59 12.94 -4.04
N VAL A 203 5.07 12.24 -3.04
CA VAL A 203 3.64 11.87 -2.94
C VAL A 203 2.79 13.14 -2.95
N ASP A 204 3.11 14.09 -2.09
CA ASP A 204 2.39 15.35 -1.93
C ASP A 204 2.49 16.21 -3.19
N SER A 205 3.65 16.21 -3.86
CA SER A 205 3.83 16.89 -5.14
C SER A 205 2.95 16.29 -6.24
N ILE A 206 2.87 14.95 -6.32
CA ILE A 206 2.01 14.25 -7.28
C ILE A 206 0.53 14.51 -6.97
N MET A 207 0.14 14.44 -5.70
CA MET A 207 -1.23 14.73 -5.27
C MET A 207 -1.59 16.21 -5.46
N SER A 208 -0.64 17.13 -5.33
CA SER A 208 -0.88 18.55 -5.60
C SER A 208 -1.02 18.84 -7.10
N GLU A 209 -0.24 18.18 -7.95
CA GLU A 209 -0.24 18.45 -9.40
C GLU A 209 -1.32 17.67 -10.18
N TYR A 210 -1.70 16.49 -9.67
CA TYR A 210 -2.61 15.55 -10.33
C TYR A 210 -3.73 15.00 -9.42
N GLY A 211 -3.65 15.20 -8.09
CA GLY A 211 -4.79 14.95 -7.21
C GLY A 211 -5.84 16.02 -7.47
N MET A 212 -6.81 15.65 -8.29
CA MET A 212 -7.85 16.56 -8.72
C MET A 212 -8.79 16.87 -7.54
N SER A 213 -8.88 18.16 -7.22
CA SER A 213 -9.98 18.73 -6.42
C SER A 213 -11.26 18.78 -7.25
#